data_AF-A0A7C5JZ43-F1
#
_entry.id   AF-A0A7C5JZ43-F1
#
_cell.length_a   1.000
_cell.length_b   1.000
_cell.length_c   1.000
_cell.angle_alpha   90.00
_cell.angle_beta   90.00
_cell.angle_gamma   90.00
#
_symmetry.space_group_name_H-M   'P 1'
#
loop_
_entity.id
_entity.type
_entity.pdbx_description
1 polymer ?
#
loop_
_entity_poly.entity_id
_entity_poly.type
_entity_poly.pdbx_seq_one_letter_code
_entity_poly.pdbx_strand_id
1 'polypeptide(L)'
;MRGVIVPLVTPFNEDYSIDLQALEEHINYLQKAGVHGIFINATTGEFTSLSFEEKKFLAEKGRELVTSTFYLVGTASTNTFEVIKLTKHAQDIGADYVVIAPPYYCLLSDEALFNHYSLVAEKTDIPIILYNIPS
;
A
#
# COMPACT_ATOMS: atom_id res chain seq x y z
N MET A 1 7.97 12.06 7.78
CA MET A 1 8.67 10.90 7.19
C MET A 1 9.77 11.35 6.23
N ARG A 2 10.99 10.81 6.34
CA ARG A 2 12.14 11.05 5.44
C ARG A 2 13.06 9.81 5.45
N GLY A 3 13.82 9.57 4.38
CA GLY A 3 14.81 8.50 4.29
C GLY A 3 14.57 7.56 3.11
N VAL A 4 15.15 6.35 3.19
CA VAL A 4 15.00 5.31 2.17
C VAL A 4 13.74 4.50 2.46
N ILE A 5 12.74 4.60 1.59
CA ILE A 5 11.47 3.85 1.71
C ILE A 5 11.37 2.92 0.51
N VAL A 6 11.27 1.62 0.77
CA VAL A 6 11.33 0.61 -0.28
C VAL A 6 9.92 0.19 -0.70
N PRO A 7 9.51 0.40 -1.96
CA PRO A 7 8.33 -0.26 -2.51
C PRO A 7 8.63 -1.76 -2.62
N LEU A 8 7.97 -2.55 -1.79
CA LEU A 8 8.26 -3.97 -1.63
C LEU A 8 7.64 -4.78 -2.76
N VAL A 9 8.40 -5.74 -3.30
CA VAL A 9 7.85 -6.80 -4.18
C VAL A 9 6.92 -7.71 -3.38
N THR A 10 5.99 -8.37 -4.06
CA THR A 10 5.16 -9.45 -3.49
C THR A 10 5.71 -10.78 -3.99
N PRO A 11 6.39 -11.58 -3.16
CA PRO A 11 6.87 -12.90 -3.57
C PRO A 11 5.69 -13.87 -3.77
N PHE A 12 5.79 -14.73 -4.79
CA PHE A 12 4.79 -15.75 -5.10
C PHE A 12 5.46 -17.12 -5.25
N ASN A 13 4.75 -18.16 -4.83
CA ASN A 13 5.08 -19.55 -5.09
C ASN A 13 4.80 -19.90 -6.56
N GLU A 14 5.25 -21.09 -7.01
CA GLU A 14 4.98 -21.58 -8.37
C GLU A 14 3.47 -21.75 -8.66
N ASP A 15 2.64 -21.92 -7.64
CA ASP A 15 1.18 -22.02 -7.73
C ASP A 15 0.47 -20.65 -7.66
N TYR A 16 1.22 -19.55 -7.69
CA TYR A 16 0.76 -18.16 -7.58
C TYR A 16 0.19 -17.77 -6.21
N SER A 17 0.26 -18.63 -5.19
CA SER A 17 -0.01 -18.19 -3.82
C SER A 17 1.10 -17.27 -3.32
N ILE A 18 0.78 -16.34 -2.42
CA ILE A 18 1.78 -15.44 -1.81
C ILE A 18 2.79 -16.26 -0.99
N ASP A 19 4.07 -16.09 -1.28
CA ASP A 19 5.16 -16.73 -0.53
C ASP A 19 5.51 -15.89 0.72
N LEU A 20 4.92 -16.28 1.85
CA LEU A 20 5.10 -15.61 3.14
C LEU A 20 6.52 -15.75 3.70
N GLN A 21 7.19 -16.86 3.43
CA GLN A 21 8.54 -17.07 3.94
C GLN A 21 9.51 -16.12 3.23
N ALA A 22 9.45 -16.06 1.90
CA ALA A 22 10.27 -15.12 1.13
C ALA A 22 9.94 -13.65 1.48
N LEU A 23 8.66 -13.35 1.73
CA LEU A 23 8.24 -12.02 2.19
C LEU A 23 8.89 -11.65 3.53
N GLU A 24 8.84 -12.54 4.52
CA GLU A 24 9.45 -12.33 5.83
C GLU A 24 10.98 -12.17 5.72
N GLU A 25 11.65 -13.04 4.96
CA GLU A 25 13.09 -12.97 4.74
C GLU A 25 13.50 -11.62 4.11
N HIS A 26 12.74 -11.15 3.11
CA HIS A 26 13.01 -9.89 2.43
C HIS A 26 12.77 -8.67 3.34
N ILE A 27 11.66 -8.64 4.09
CA ILE A 27 11.37 -7.58 5.06
C ILE A 27 12.47 -7.52 6.11
N ASN A 28 12.87 -8.67 6.67
CA ASN A 28 13.93 -8.75 7.67
C ASN A 28 15.28 -8.29 7.13
N TYR A 29 15.61 -8.64 5.88
CA TYR A 29 16.82 -8.17 5.21
C TYR A 29 16.82 -6.63 5.10
N LEU A 30 15.73 -6.03 4.62
CA LEU A 30 15.62 -4.58 4.46
C LEU A 30 15.68 -3.83 5.80
N GLN A 31 15.01 -4.34 6.83
CA GLN A 31 15.08 -3.76 8.17
C GLN A 31 16.53 -3.80 8.71
N LYS A 32 17.25 -4.91 8.53
CA LYS A 32 18.68 -5.02 8.91
C LYS A 32 19.58 -4.09 8.10
N ALA A 33 19.23 -3.82 6.85
CA ALA A 33 19.95 -2.86 5.99
C ALA A 33 19.71 -1.39 6.39
N GLY A 34 18.81 -1.12 7.34
CA GLY A 34 18.57 0.22 7.87
C GLY A 34 17.67 1.10 6.99
N VAL A 35 16.73 0.50 6.25
CA VAL A 35 15.73 1.28 5.52
C VAL A 35 14.80 2.02 6.49
N HIS A 36 14.30 3.17 6.07
CA HIS A 36 13.46 4.06 6.89
C HIS A 36 11.96 3.84 6.66
N GLY A 37 11.58 3.05 5.66
CA GLY A 37 10.24 2.52 5.58
C GLY A 37 10.12 1.37 4.60
N ILE A 38 9.06 0.58 4.78
CA ILE A 38 8.65 -0.49 3.88
C ILE A 38 7.24 -0.16 3.39
N PHE A 39 7.07 -0.15 2.07
CA PHE A 39 5.83 0.19 1.40
C PHE A 39 5.28 -1.05 0.69
N ILE A 40 4.24 -1.64 1.27
CA ILE A 40 3.54 -2.80 0.73
C ILE A 40 2.40 -2.39 -0.21
N ASN A 41 1.93 -3.31 -1.06
CA ASN A 41 0.94 -3.01 -2.12
C ASN A 41 1.39 -1.84 -3.02
N ALA A 42 2.70 -1.74 -3.26
CA ALA A 42 3.26 -0.81 -4.23
C ALA A 42 3.03 -1.30 -5.66
N THR A 43 3.26 -0.44 -6.66
CA THR A 43 3.32 -0.87 -8.07
C THR A 43 4.37 -1.97 -8.27
N THR A 44 5.53 -1.85 -7.62
CA THR A 44 6.59 -2.89 -7.58
C THR A 44 6.12 -4.20 -6.93
N GLY A 45 5.13 -4.12 -6.03
CA GLY A 45 4.49 -5.27 -5.40
C GLY A 45 3.25 -5.75 -6.16
N GLU A 46 3.02 -5.27 -7.39
CA GLU A 46 1.99 -5.75 -8.30
C GLU A 46 0.56 -5.63 -7.74
N PHE A 47 0.27 -4.56 -6.99
CA PHE A 47 -1.04 -4.38 -6.35
C PHE A 47 -2.23 -4.44 -7.33
N THR A 48 -2.02 -4.13 -8.61
CA THR A 48 -3.07 -4.22 -9.66
C THR A 48 -3.46 -5.65 -10.00
N SER A 49 -2.58 -6.62 -9.73
CA SER A 49 -2.78 -8.05 -9.99
C SER A 49 -3.39 -8.78 -8.79
N LEU A 50 -3.35 -8.16 -7.60
CA LEU A 50 -3.89 -8.71 -6.37
C LEU A 50 -5.40 -8.45 -6.24
N SER A 51 -6.12 -9.46 -5.77
CA SER A 51 -7.51 -9.30 -5.34
C SER A 51 -7.61 -8.39 -4.11
N PHE A 52 -8.83 -7.92 -3.82
CA PHE A 52 -9.10 -7.10 -2.64
C PHE A 52 -8.72 -7.82 -1.33
N GLU A 53 -8.99 -9.12 -1.22
CA GLU A 53 -8.65 -9.88 -0.02
C GLU A 53 -7.15 -10.18 0.08
N GLU A 54 -6.46 -10.43 -1.05
CA GLU A 54 -4.99 -10.57 -1.05
C GLU A 54 -4.30 -9.28 -0.62
N LYS A 55 -4.78 -8.11 -1.07
CA LYS A 55 -4.24 -6.81 -0.64
C LYS A 55 -4.36 -6.62 0.88
N LYS A 56 -5.49 -7.01 1.47
CA LYS A 56 -5.73 -6.93 2.91
C LYS A 56 -4.85 -7.92 3.66
N PHE A 57 -4.85 -9.18 3.23
CA PHE A 57 -4.02 -10.22 3.82
C PHE A 57 -2.53 -9.85 3.80
N LEU A 58 -2.03 -9.34 2.67
CA LEU A 58 -0.65 -8.90 2.54
C LEU A 58 -0.37 -7.70 3.45
N ALA A 59 -1.31 -6.76 3.60
CA ALA A 59 -1.17 -5.65 4.54
C ALA A 59 -1.13 -6.10 6.01
N GLU A 60 -1.99 -7.03 6.41
CA GLU A 60 -1.96 -7.63 7.76
C GLU A 60 -0.60 -8.29 8.04
N LYS A 61 -0.12 -9.13 7.10
CA LYS A 61 1.19 -9.80 7.23
C LYS A 61 2.35 -8.82 7.25
N GLY A 62 2.32 -7.82 6.38
CA GLY A 62 3.34 -6.77 6.36
C GLY A 62 3.41 -6.02 7.69
N ARG A 63 2.27 -5.70 8.30
CA ARG A 63 2.24 -5.03 9.61
C ARG A 63 2.84 -5.89 10.72
N GLU A 64 2.54 -7.18 10.73
CA GLU A 64 3.10 -8.14 11.70
C GLU A 64 4.63 -8.20 11.62
N LEU A 65 5.18 -8.12 10.39
CA LEU A 65 6.61 -8.31 10.11
C LEU A 65 7.44 -7.02 10.23
N VAL A 66 6.85 -5.87 9.89
CA VAL A 66 7.54 -4.56 9.96
C VAL A 66 7.44 -4.02 11.37
N THR A 67 8.57 -3.91 12.07
CA THR A 67 8.61 -3.57 13.52
C THR A 67 9.54 -2.42 13.85
N SER A 68 10.53 -2.12 13.01
CA SER A 68 11.59 -1.15 13.32
C SER A 68 11.58 0.11 12.44
N THR A 69 10.67 0.20 11.49
CA THR A 69 10.67 1.22 10.44
C THR A 69 9.25 1.65 10.07
N PHE A 70 9.09 2.75 9.32
CA PHE A 70 7.75 3.19 8.90
C PHE A 70 7.09 2.12 8.02
N TYR A 71 5.83 1.83 8.27
CA TYR A 71 5.04 0.90 7.49
C TYR A 71 3.99 1.63 6.66
N LEU A 72 4.12 1.54 5.35
CA LEU A 72 3.25 2.19 4.39
C LEU A 72 2.44 1.13 3.64
N VAL A 73 1.17 1.42 3.38
CA VAL A 73 0.27 0.52 2.65
C VAL A 73 -0.33 1.22 1.43
N GLY A 74 -0.22 0.58 0.28
CA GLY A 74 -0.87 1.01 -0.95
C GLY A 74 -2.34 0.65 -0.94
N THR A 75 -3.21 1.64 -1.14
CA THR A 75 -4.68 1.45 -1.10
C THR A 75 -5.37 1.95 -2.37
N ALA A 76 -4.59 2.31 -3.40
CA ALA A 76 -5.09 2.76 -4.68
C ALA A 76 -5.94 1.69 -5.39
N SER A 77 -7.00 2.16 -6.05
CA SER A 77 -7.90 1.38 -6.92
C SER A 77 -8.57 2.36 -7.89
N THR A 78 -9.14 1.84 -8.98
CA THR A 78 -10.01 2.61 -9.88
C THR A 78 -11.38 2.93 -9.25
N ASN A 79 -11.69 2.34 -8.09
CA ASN A 79 -12.94 2.54 -7.37
C ASN A 79 -12.72 3.27 -6.03
N THR A 80 -13.23 4.50 -5.90
CA THR A 80 -13.11 5.31 -4.68
C THR A 80 -13.60 4.59 -3.42
N PHE A 81 -14.70 3.84 -3.49
CA PHE A 81 -15.22 3.12 -2.32
C PHE A 81 -14.35 1.94 -1.91
N GLU A 82 -13.65 1.33 -2.87
CA GLU A 82 -12.64 0.31 -2.56
C GLU A 82 -11.42 0.94 -1.88
N VAL A 83 -10.95 2.09 -2.38
CA VAL A 83 -9.86 2.85 -1.75
C VAL A 83 -10.20 3.19 -0.30
N ILE A 84 -11.42 3.65 -0.02
CA ILE A 84 -11.88 3.92 1.35
C ILE A 84 -11.82 2.66 2.21
N LYS A 85 -12.30 1.52 1.71
CA LYS A 85 -12.29 0.26 2.46
C LYS A 85 -10.87 -0.22 2.75
N LEU A 86 -9.98 -0.20 1.76
CA LEU A 86 -8.57 -0.58 1.94
C LEU A 86 -7.85 0.38 2.89
N THR A 87 -8.14 1.68 2.81
CA THR A 87 -7.55 2.71 3.68
C THR A 87 -8.00 2.56 5.12
N LYS A 88 -9.29 2.31 5.35
CA LYS A 88 -9.80 1.96 6.70
C LYS A 88 -9.13 0.72 7.25
N HIS A 89 -9.03 -0.33 6.44
CA HIS A 89 -8.38 -1.55 6.86
C HIS A 89 -6.90 -1.31 7.22
N ALA A 90 -6.15 -0.58 6.39
CA ALA A 90 -4.76 -0.21 6.67
C ALA A 90 -4.63 0.62 7.96
N GLN A 91 -5.57 1.53 8.22
CA GLN A 91 -5.65 2.27 9.47
C GLN A 91 -5.90 1.35 10.67
N ASP A 92 -6.85 0.43 10.57
CA ASP A 92 -7.26 -0.46 11.66
C ASP A 92 -6.14 -1.43 12.07
N ILE A 93 -5.30 -1.86 11.12
CA ILE A 93 -4.12 -2.67 11.43
C ILE A 93 -2.92 -1.83 11.90
N GLY A 94 -3.00 -0.50 11.87
CA GLY A 94 -1.94 0.39 12.36
C GLY A 94 -0.81 0.64 11.36
N ALA A 95 -1.14 0.83 10.08
CA ALA A 95 -0.19 1.44 9.15
C ALA A 95 0.16 2.89 9.56
N ASP A 96 1.39 3.31 9.27
CA ASP A 96 1.85 4.68 9.60
C ASP A 96 1.33 5.69 8.57
N TYR A 97 1.28 5.28 7.30
CA TYR A 97 0.75 6.07 6.19
C TYR A 97 0.08 5.16 5.16
N VAL A 98 -0.85 5.71 4.39
CA VAL A 98 -1.31 5.10 3.14
C VAL A 98 -0.78 5.85 1.93
N VAL A 99 -0.59 5.13 0.83
CA VAL A 99 -0.14 5.68 -0.45
C VAL A 99 -1.23 5.48 -1.48
N ILE A 100 -1.70 6.58 -2.08
CA ILE A 100 -2.86 6.57 -2.99
C ILE A 100 -2.48 7.25 -4.31
N ALA A 101 -2.32 6.43 -5.35
CA ALA A 101 -2.23 6.88 -6.74
C ALA A 101 -3.61 7.31 -7.26
N PRO A 102 -3.68 8.23 -8.25
CA PRO A 102 -4.94 8.58 -8.88
C PRO A 102 -5.57 7.34 -9.54
N PRO A 103 -6.91 7.29 -9.68
CA PRO A 103 -7.56 6.28 -10.51
C PRO A 103 -6.94 6.23 -11.92
N TYR A 104 -6.45 5.05 -12.31
CA TYR A 104 -5.51 4.89 -13.42
C TYR A 104 -6.11 4.32 -14.72
N TYR A 105 -7.44 4.13 -14.77
CA TYR A 105 -8.12 3.65 -15.98
C TYR A 105 -8.76 4.79 -16.79
N CYS A 106 -9.42 5.73 -16.11
CA CYS A 106 -10.07 6.88 -16.72
C CYS A 106 -9.28 8.15 -16.48
N LEU A 107 -9.20 9.02 -17.48
CA LEU A 107 -8.77 10.41 -17.27
C LEU A 107 -9.83 11.13 -16.44
N LEU A 108 -9.42 11.71 -15.33
CA LEU A 108 -10.28 12.48 -14.42
C LEU A 108 -10.03 13.97 -14.59
N SER A 109 -11.07 14.78 -14.40
CA SER A 109 -10.91 16.22 -14.19
C SER A 109 -10.28 16.50 -12.83
N ASP A 110 -9.71 17.69 -12.66
CA ASP A 110 -9.17 18.13 -11.36
C ASP A 110 -10.22 18.10 -10.25
N GLU A 111 -11.48 18.45 -10.58
CA GLU A 111 -12.61 18.37 -9.64
C GLU A 111 -12.91 16.92 -9.22
N ALA A 112 -12.93 15.98 -10.17
CA ALA A 112 -13.15 14.57 -9.87
C ALA A 112 -12.00 14.00 -9.03
N LEU A 113 -10.75 14.39 -9.32
CA LEU A 113 -9.58 13.99 -8.56
C LEU A 113 -9.61 14.55 -7.13
N PHE A 114 -9.97 15.82 -6.97
CA PHE A 114 -10.17 16.45 -5.67
C PHE A 114 -11.24 15.73 -4.86
N ASN A 115 -12.39 15.44 -5.46
CA ASN A 115 -13.48 14.73 -4.79
C ASN A 115 -13.09 13.30 -4.38
N HIS A 116 -12.32 12.60 -5.22
CA HIS A 116 -11.79 11.27 -4.90
C HIS A 116 -10.95 11.30 -3.62
N TYR A 117 -9.95 12.16 -3.54
CA TYR A 117 -9.08 12.24 -2.35
C TYR A 117 -9.80 12.82 -1.14
N SER A 118 -10.64 13.82 -1.32
CA SER A 118 -11.41 14.44 -0.22
C SER A 118 -12.31 13.43 0.46
N LEU A 119 -13.01 12.59 -0.31
CA LEU A 119 -13.88 11.57 0.26
C LEU A 119 -13.10 10.50 1.03
N VAL A 120 -11.89 10.15 0.60
CA VAL A 120 -11.02 9.22 1.38
C VAL A 120 -10.58 9.88 2.69
N ALA A 121 -10.10 11.12 2.62
CA ALA A 121 -9.65 11.89 3.78
C ALA A 121 -10.78 12.18 4.80
N GLU A 122 -12.02 12.36 4.35
CA GLU A 122 -13.18 12.55 5.25
C GLU A 122 -13.61 11.27 5.97
N LYS A 123 -13.22 10.10 5.45
CA LYS A 123 -13.66 8.79 5.96
C LYS A 123 -12.59 8.04 6.71
N THR A 124 -11.37 8.57 6.80
CA THR A 124 -10.20 7.94 7.40
C THR A 124 -9.33 9.00 8.08
N ASP A 125 -8.65 8.62 9.16
CA ASP A 125 -7.80 9.51 9.98
C ASP A 125 -6.31 9.28 9.72
N ILE A 126 -5.95 8.20 9.01
CA ILE A 126 -4.58 7.85 8.68
C ILE A 126 -3.95 8.86 7.70
N PRO A 127 -2.69 9.26 7.89
CA PRO A 127 -2.00 10.15 6.96
C PRO A 127 -1.93 9.59 5.52
N ILE A 128 -2.36 10.40 4.56
CA ILE A 128 -2.39 10.05 3.13
C ILE A 128 -1.20 10.66 2.40
N ILE A 129 -0.47 9.84 1.63
CA ILE A 129 0.54 10.26 0.66
C ILE A 129 -0.07 10.15 -0.74
N LEU A 130 -0.19 11.29 -1.42
CA LEU A 130 -0.60 11.33 -2.82
C LEU A 130 0.55 10.83 -3.71
N TYR A 131 0.29 9.81 -4.52
CA TYR A 131 1.30 9.21 -5.39
C TYR A 131 1.09 9.63 -6.84
N ASN A 132 1.86 10.62 -7.31
CA ASN A 132 1.78 11.13 -8.67
C ASN A 132 2.76 10.39 -9.59
N ILE A 133 2.25 9.52 -10.46
CA ILE A 133 3.03 8.73 -11.43
C ILE A 133 2.34 8.75 -12.82
N PRO A 134 2.54 9.81 -13.62
CA PRO A 134 1.75 10.06 -14.83
C PRO A 134 2.23 9.33 -16.10
N SER A 135 3.39 8.68 -16.05
CA SER A 135 4.05 8.01 -17.19
C SER A 135 3.64 6.56 -17.36
#